data_AF-A0A212PF28-F1
#
_entry.id   AF-A0A212PF28-F1
#
_cell.length_a   1.000
_cell.length_b   1.000
_cell.length_c   1.000
_cell.angle_alpha   90.00
_cell.angle_beta   90.00
_cell.angle_gamma   90.00
#
_symmetry.space_group_name_H-M   'P 1'
#
loop_
_entity.id
_entity.type
_entity.pdbx_description
1 polymer ?
#
loop_
_entity_poly.entity_id
_entity_poly.type
_entity_poly.pdbx_seq_one_letter_code
_entity_poly.pdbx_strand_id
1 'polypeptide(L)'
;MPRFKVAHIREQGVDLVIIPLDKSFGYKTEDEKDSIVSELQIRASSAGLAGTVVPVWDNGGGRMAFIAPHNWHLFFKSLSLPFIAANINRELYW
;
A
#
# COMPACT_ATOMS: atom_id res chain seq x y z
N MET A 1 -6.07 -18.25 4.64
CA MET A 1 -5.44 -17.67 3.45
C MET A 1 -5.68 -16.17 3.49
N PRO A 2 -4.71 -15.35 3.93
CA PRO A 2 -4.81 -13.90 3.88
C PRO A 2 -5.18 -13.40 2.47
N ARG A 3 -6.00 -12.36 2.41
CA ARG A 3 -6.37 -11.66 1.18
C ARG A 3 -6.13 -10.17 1.36
N PHE A 4 -5.42 -9.57 0.41
CA PHE A 4 -5.12 -8.16 0.38
C PHE A 4 -5.71 -7.53 -0.87
N LYS A 5 -6.46 -6.44 -0.68
CA LYS A 5 -6.92 -5.60 -1.77
C LYS A 5 -5.74 -4.80 -2.30
N VAL A 6 -5.68 -4.60 -3.61
CA VAL A 6 -4.59 -3.86 -4.24
C VAL A 6 -5.14 -2.86 -5.25
N ALA A 7 -4.69 -1.61 -5.13
CA ALA A 7 -4.79 -0.62 -6.18
C ALA A 7 -3.44 -0.56 -6.91
N HIS A 8 -3.38 -1.17 -8.08
CA HIS A 8 -2.20 -1.12 -8.95
C HIS A 8 -2.33 0.08 -9.90
N ILE A 9 -1.57 1.14 -9.64
CA ILE A 9 -1.66 2.43 -10.35
C ILE A 9 -0.34 2.69 -11.06
N ARG A 10 -0.42 3.20 -12.29
CA ARG A 10 0.74 3.68 -13.03
C ARG A 10 0.75 5.20 -13.03
N GLU A 11 1.71 5.79 -12.32
CA GLU A 11 1.84 7.24 -12.17
C GLU A 11 3.20 7.69 -12.72
N GLN A 12 3.22 8.68 -13.62
CA GLN A 12 4.44 9.19 -14.27
C GLN A 12 5.37 8.10 -14.85
N GLY A 13 4.79 7.00 -15.34
CA GLY A 13 5.53 5.89 -15.92
C GLY A 13 6.04 4.84 -14.92
N VAL A 14 5.80 5.02 -13.62
CA VAL A 14 6.17 4.09 -12.54
C VAL A 14 4.93 3.34 -12.04
N ASP A 15 5.07 2.03 -11.88
CA ASP A 15 4.03 1.20 -11.28
C ASP A 15 4.10 1.26 -9.75
N LEU A 16 2.94 1.48 -9.12
CA LEU A 16 2.74 1.55 -7.68
C LEU A 16 1.73 0.48 -7.27
N VAL A 17 2.12 -0.34 -6.30
CA VAL A 17 1.28 -1.40 -5.73
C VAL A 17 0.78 -0.91 -4.38
N ILE A 18 -0.37 -0.24 -4.38
CA ILE A 18 -0.92 0.38 -3.17
C ILE A 18 -1.80 -0.63 -2.45
N ILE A 19 -1.48 -0.91 -1.18
CA ILE A 19 -2.16 -1.92 -0.38
C ILE A 19 -2.81 -1.26 0.83
N PRO A 20 -4.14 -1.06 0.86
CA PRO A 20 -4.85 -0.62 2.06
C PRO A 20 -4.79 -1.70 3.14
N LEU A 21 -4.20 -1.34 4.28
CA LEU A 21 -4.11 -2.15 5.49
C LEU A 21 -5.04 -1.62 6.58
N ASP A 22 -5.34 -2.48 7.55
CA ASP A 22 -6.12 -2.08 8.72
C ASP A 22 -5.34 -1.06 9.57
N LYS A 23 -6.06 -0.21 10.30
CA LYS A 23 -5.46 0.80 11.21
C LYS A 23 -4.48 0.19 12.22
N SER A 24 -4.66 -1.09 12.60
CA SER A 24 -3.76 -1.81 13.49
C SER A 24 -2.33 -1.91 12.98
N PHE A 25 -2.13 -1.85 11.66
CA PHE A 25 -0.79 -1.76 11.07
C PHE A 25 -0.02 -0.53 11.54
N GLY A 26 -0.72 0.61 11.71
CA GLY A 26 -0.11 1.85 12.18
C GLY A 26 0.46 1.76 13.60
N TYR A 27 -0.07 0.86 14.44
CA TYR A 27 0.38 0.64 15.82
C TYR A 27 1.55 -0.32 15.95
N LYS A 28 2.01 -0.91 14.84
CA LYS A 28 3.18 -1.80 14.83
C LYS A 28 4.47 -1.02 15.00
N THR A 29 5.50 -1.72 15.49
CA THR A 29 6.88 -1.21 15.50
C THR A 29 7.40 -1.05 14.07
N GLU A 30 8.46 -0.26 13.89
CA GLU A 30 9.06 -0.08 12.56
C GLU A 30 9.61 -1.41 12.01
N ASP A 31 10.27 -2.23 12.83
CA ASP A 31 10.76 -3.55 12.43
C ASP A 31 9.64 -4.49 11.95
N GLU A 32 8.48 -4.46 12.62
CA GLU A 32 7.31 -5.22 12.20
C GLU A 32 6.72 -4.69 10.89
N LYS A 33 6.65 -3.36 10.71
CA LYS A 33 6.16 -2.76 9.47
C LYS A 33 7.07 -3.12 8.31
N ASP A 34 8.38 -3.02 8.49
CA ASP A 34 9.38 -3.36 7.47
C ASP A 34 9.32 -4.83 7.08
N SER A 35 9.14 -5.72 8.07
CA SER A 35 8.95 -7.16 7.82
C SER A 35 7.69 -7.43 6.99
N ILE A 36 6.57 -6.78 7.34
CA ILE A 36 5.30 -6.93 6.61
C ILE A 36 5.42 -6.36 5.19
N VAL A 37 5.99 -5.16 5.02
CA VAL A 37 6.18 -4.54 3.71
C VAL A 37 7.07 -5.41 2.82
N SER A 38 8.13 -5.99 3.39
CA SER A 38 9.03 -6.90 2.67
C SER A 38 8.29 -8.16 2.21
N GLU A 39 7.46 -8.76 3.07
CA GLU A 39 6.63 -9.90 2.67
C GLU A 39 5.65 -9.50 1.56
N LEU A 40 4.93 -8.39 1.72
CA LEU A 40 3.98 -7.89 0.72
C LEU A 40 4.67 -7.67 -0.64
N GLN A 41 5.89 -7.12 -0.65
CA GLN A 41 6.67 -6.90 -1.87
C GLN A 41 7.01 -8.23 -2.56
N ILE A 42 7.51 -9.22 -1.82
CA ILE A 42 7.82 -10.55 -2.36
C ILE A 42 6.57 -11.19 -3.00
N ARG A 43 5.43 -11.08 -2.31
CA ARG A 43 4.15 -11.66 -2.76
C ARG A 43 3.59 -10.94 -3.98
N ALA A 44 3.64 -9.61 -3.99
CA ALA A 44 3.24 -8.80 -5.13
C ALA A 44 4.06 -9.14 -6.37
N SER A 45 5.40 -9.22 -6.23
CA SER A 45 6.28 -9.60 -7.33
C SER A 45 6.02 -11.03 -7.82
N SER A 46 5.79 -11.98 -6.91
CA SER A 46 5.44 -13.37 -7.26
C SER A 46 4.10 -13.47 -8.00
N ALA A 47 3.17 -12.55 -7.73
CA ALA A 47 1.90 -12.44 -8.42
C ALA A 47 1.97 -11.64 -9.74
N GLY A 48 3.16 -11.24 -10.18
CA GLY A 48 3.36 -10.48 -11.41
C GLY A 48 2.94 -9.01 -11.33
N LEU A 49 2.77 -8.46 -10.12
CA LEU A 49 2.56 -7.04 -9.93
C LEU A 49 3.91 -6.33 -9.95
N ALA A 50 4.15 -5.56 -11.01
CA ALA A 50 5.33 -4.71 -11.13
C ALA A 50 5.19 -3.49 -10.19
N GLY A 51 6.33 -2.99 -9.71
CA GLY A 51 6.37 -1.74 -8.96
C GLY A 51 6.63 -1.87 -7.46
N THR A 52 6.60 -0.73 -6.79
CA THR A 52 6.88 -0.61 -5.36
C THR A 52 5.60 -0.79 -4.54
N VAL A 53 5.66 -1.63 -3.52
CA VAL A 53 4.57 -1.76 -2.54
C VAL A 53 4.54 -0.54 -1.64
N VAL A 54 3.35 0.08 -1.57
CA VAL A 54 3.07 1.21 -0.69
C VAL A 54 1.88 0.85 0.20
N PRO A 55 2.09 0.44 1.47
CA PRO A 55 0.99 0.27 2.39
C PRO A 55 0.36 1.63 2.70
N VAL A 56 -0.96 1.66 2.79
CA VAL A 56 -1.73 2.83 3.25
C VAL A 56 -2.72 2.39 4.32
N TRP A 57 -2.97 3.22 5.33
CA TRP A 57 -3.91 2.89 6.41
C TRP A 57 -4.55 4.13 7.00
N ASP A 58 -5.62 3.95 7.77
CA ASP A 58 -6.25 5.02 8.54
C ASP A 58 -5.42 5.31 9.79
N ASN A 59 -4.93 6.55 9.90
CA ASN A 59 -4.19 7.07 11.04
C ASN A 59 -5.07 7.85 12.03
N GLY A 60 -6.39 7.73 11.88
CA GLY A 60 -7.38 8.41 12.70
C GLY A 60 -7.77 9.80 12.16
N GLY A 61 -8.99 10.22 12.49
CA GLY A 61 -9.52 11.53 12.11
C GLY A 61 -9.62 11.73 10.58
N GLY A 62 -9.77 10.64 9.81
CA GLY A 62 -9.84 10.68 8.34
C GLY A 62 -8.49 10.90 7.66
N ARG A 63 -7.37 10.82 8.39
CA ARG A 63 -6.03 11.00 7.85
C ARG A 63 -5.47 9.67 7.36
N MET A 64 -5.06 9.64 6.10
CA MET A 64 -4.33 8.51 5.55
C MET A 64 -2.85 8.60 5.91
N ALA A 65 -2.28 7.52 6.43
CA ALA A 65 -0.84 7.34 6.55
C ALA A 65 -0.36 6.32 5.51
N PHE A 66 0.94 6.36 5.21
CA PHE A 66 1.56 5.56 4.17
C PHE A 66 3.05 5.32 4.44
N ILE A 67 3.60 4.24 3.88
CA ILE A 67 5.05 4.02 3.76
C ILE A 67 5.37 4.01 2.28
N ALA A 68 5.99 5.09 1.78
CA ALA A 68 6.30 5.24 0.37
C ALA A 68 7.72 5.81 0.19
N PRO A 69 8.36 5.55 -0.97
CA PRO A 69 9.60 6.23 -1.34
C PRO A 69 9.43 7.75 -1.32
N HIS A 70 10.48 8.47 -0.92
CA HIS A 70 10.42 9.91 -0.62
C HIS A 70 9.90 10.75 -1.80
N ASN A 71 10.27 10.40 -3.03
CA ASN A 71 9.83 11.09 -4.24
C ASN A 71 8.31 11.02 -4.48
N TRP A 72 7.61 10.05 -3.87
CA TRP A 72 6.16 9.88 -3.99
C TRP A 72 5.36 10.52 -2.86
N HIS A 73 6.00 11.13 -1.85
CA HIS A 73 5.31 11.67 -0.68
C HIS A 73 4.28 12.74 -1.03
N LEU A 74 4.56 13.62 -1.99
CA LEU A 74 3.61 14.66 -2.42
C LEU A 74 2.37 14.07 -3.10
N PHE A 75 2.56 13.03 -3.92
CA PHE A 75 1.47 12.30 -4.55
C PHE A 75 0.59 11.63 -3.49
N PHE A 76 1.15 10.85 -2.57
CA PHE A 76 0.35 10.19 -1.53
C PHE A 76 -0.33 11.16 -0.56
N LYS A 77 0.23 12.37 -0.35
CA LYS A 77 -0.42 13.43 0.43
C LYS A 77 -1.65 14.03 -0.25
N SER A 78 -1.78 13.93 -1.58
CA SER A 78 -2.98 14.40 -2.30
C SER A 78 -4.10 13.34 -2.37
N LEU A 79 -3.79 12.09 -2.04
CA LEU A 79 -4.73 10.97 -2.07
C LEU A 79 -5.52 10.82 -0.76
N SER A 80 -6.59 10.04 -0.81
CA SER A 80 -7.41 9.68 0.36
C SER A 80 -7.75 8.19 0.34
N LEU A 81 -8.06 7.59 1.50
CA LEU A 81 -8.49 6.19 1.56
C LEU A 81 -9.73 5.88 0.69
N PRO A 82 -10.76 6.75 0.61
CA PRO A 82 -11.85 6.56 -0.34
C PRO A 82 -11.39 6.51 -1.80
N PHE A 83 -10.43 7.36 -2.18
CA PHE A 83 -9.85 7.32 -3.52
C PHE A 83 -9.13 6.00 -3.78
N ILE A 84 -8.31 5.51 -2.82
CA ILE A 84 -7.65 4.20 -2.95
C ILE A 84 -8.69 3.10 -3.09
N ALA A 85 -9.74 3.10 -2.25
CA ALA A 85 -10.79 2.10 -2.28
C ALA A 85 -11.52 2.06 -3.63
N ALA A 86 -11.76 3.21 -4.25
CA ALA A 86 -12.38 3.31 -5.58
C ALA A 86 -11.47 2.82 -6.72
N ASN A 87 -10.15 2.75 -6.49
CA ASN A 87 -9.16 2.34 -7.50
C ASN A 87 -8.61 0.92 -7.28
N ILE A 88 -9.20 0.15 -6.37
CA ILE A 88 -8.84 -1.27 -6.19
C ILE A 88 -9.17 -2.02 -7.47
N ASN A 89 -8.17 -2.69 -8.03
CA ASN A 89 -8.27 -3.38 -9.32
C ASN A 89 -7.61 -4.76 -9.33
N ARG A 90 -7.00 -5.17 -8.21
CA ARG A 90 -6.34 -6.47 -8.03
C ARG A 90 -6.54 -6.97 -6.60
N GLU A 91 -6.32 -8.28 -6.42
CA GLU A 91 -6.26 -8.92 -5.11
C GLU A 91 -5.00 -9.79 -5.04
N LEU A 92 -4.36 -9.80 -3.88
CA LEU A 92 -3.29 -10.74 -3.55
C LEU A 92 -3.79 -11.73 -2.50
N TYR A 93 -3.44 -13.01 -2.67
CA TYR A 93 -3.81 -14.06 -1.72
C TYR A 93 -2.73 -15.15 -1.71
N TRP A 94 -2.44 -15.69 -0.53
CA TRP A 94 -1.54 -16.82 -0.31
C TRP A 94 -1.86 -17.53 1.01
#